data_AF-A0A7V9ZE40-F1
#
_entry.id   AF-A0A7V9ZE40-F1
#
_cell.length_a   1.000
_cell.length_b   1.000
_cell.length_c   1.000
_cell.angle_alpha   90.00
_cell.angle_beta   90.00
_cell.angle_gamma   90.00
#
_symmetry.space_group_name_H-M   'P 1'
#
loop_
_entity.id
_entity.type
_entity.pdbx_description
1 polymer ?
#
loop_
_entity_poly.entity_id
_entity_poly.type
_entity_poly.pdbx_seq_one_letter_code
_entity_poly.pdbx_strand_id
1 'polypeptide(L)'
;MRITVLGYVVRGPTGGMAWHHLQYVLGLVRLGHDVRFVEDSDDYPACYDPTRYVIDTDPSYGLRFAADAFRRLGLEKIWSYHDAHTGNWLGPDARHAEEFCRSADMVLNLSGTNPLRDWTGGTPVRAYVDTDPAFTQIRHLKSAAANSLTAGHNAFLSFGENIARGTARIPDDGFPWMATR
;
A
#
# COMPACT_ATOMS: atom_id res chain seq x y z
N MET A 1 11.89 -12.79 7.57
CA MET A 1 10.84 -12.83 6.53
C MET A 1 11.11 -11.73 5.53
N ARG A 2 10.77 -11.98 4.26
CA ARG A 2 10.69 -11.02 3.17
C ARG A 2 9.29 -10.43 3.10
N ILE A 3 9.18 -9.11 3.20
CA ILE A 3 7.91 -8.40 3.28
C ILE A 3 7.87 -7.30 2.22
N THR A 4 6.90 -7.39 1.32
CA THR A 4 6.54 -6.29 0.42
C THR A 4 5.47 -5.43 1.10
N VAL A 5 5.74 -4.15 1.26
CA VAL A 5 4.77 -3.17 1.79
C VAL A 5 4.23 -2.36 0.61
N LEU A 6 2.93 -2.44 0.36
CA LEU A 6 2.27 -1.58 -0.62
C LEU A 6 1.74 -0.32 0.06
N GLY A 7 2.02 0.84 -0.51
CA GLY A 7 1.58 2.11 0.08
C GLY A 7 1.38 3.26 -0.90
N TYR A 8 1.20 4.46 -0.35
CA TYR A 8 0.77 5.65 -1.09
C TYR A 8 1.61 6.87 -0.70
N VAL A 9 2.79 7.00 -1.29
CA VAL A 9 3.79 8.05 -1.00
C VAL A 9 4.15 8.83 -2.28
N VAL A 10 4.29 8.15 -3.42
CA VAL A 10 4.55 8.76 -4.73
C VAL A 10 3.28 9.42 -5.25
N ARG A 11 2.15 8.70 -5.28
CA ARG A 11 0.85 9.20 -5.75
C ARG A 11 0.25 10.23 -4.80
N GLY A 12 0.52 10.10 -3.50
CA GLY A 12 0.08 11.02 -2.45
C GLY A 12 1.24 11.67 -1.71
N PRO A 13 1.99 12.60 -2.32
CA PRO A 13 3.23 13.14 -1.77
C PRO A 13 2.99 14.23 -0.72
N THR A 14 2.32 13.86 0.37
CA THR A 14 2.04 14.73 1.52
C THR A 14 2.62 14.15 2.80
N GLY A 15 2.92 15.00 3.78
CA GLY A 15 3.54 14.55 5.04
C GLY A 15 2.69 13.53 5.81
N GLY A 16 1.37 13.68 5.79
CA GLY A 16 0.44 12.73 6.43
C GLY A 16 0.50 11.35 5.78
N MET A 17 0.42 11.28 4.46
CA MET A 17 0.49 10.01 3.72
C MET A 17 1.87 9.36 3.84
N ALA A 18 2.94 10.16 3.81
CA ALA A 18 4.29 9.68 4.04
C ALA A 18 4.42 9.02 5.43
N TRP A 19 4.03 9.71 6.49
CA TRP A 19 4.17 9.16 7.84
C TRP A 19 3.26 7.94 8.07
N HIS A 20 2.03 7.99 7.56
CA HIS A 20 1.07 6.88 7.64
C HIS A 20 1.65 5.55 7.14
N HIS A 21 2.36 5.58 6.00
CA HIS A 21 2.95 4.38 5.40
C HIS A 21 4.36 4.07 5.89
N LEU A 22 5.24 5.08 5.96
CA LEU A 22 6.66 4.85 6.24
C LEU A 22 6.93 4.40 7.67
N GLN A 23 6.02 4.67 8.62
CA GLN A 23 6.15 4.11 9.97
C GLN A 23 6.09 2.57 9.96
N TYR A 24 5.29 1.96 9.08
CA TYR A 24 5.22 0.50 8.95
C TYR A 24 6.53 -0.04 8.37
N VAL A 25 7.02 0.58 7.30
CA VAL A 25 8.30 0.19 6.66
C VAL A 25 9.43 0.28 7.70
N LEU A 26 9.54 1.41 8.40
CA LEU A 26 10.57 1.63 9.41
C LEU A 26 10.45 0.64 10.58
N GLY A 27 9.22 0.39 11.06
CA GLY A 27 8.96 -0.57 12.13
C GLY A 27 9.39 -1.99 11.75
N LEU A 28 9.00 -2.45 10.56
CA LEU A 28 9.35 -3.79 10.07
C LEU A 28 10.86 -3.95 9.85
N VAL A 29 11.53 -2.92 9.32
CA VAL A 29 13.01 -2.92 9.19
C VAL A 29 13.66 -3.01 10.57
N ARG A 30 13.18 -2.24 11.55
CA ARG A 30 13.70 -2.27 12.93
C ARG A 30 13.49 -3.60 13.65
N LEU A 31 12.44 -4.34 13.26
CA LEU A 31 12.20 -5.70 13.73
C LEU A 31 13.10 -6.76 13.05
N GLY A 32 13.95 -6.35 12.09
CA GLY A 32 14.92 -7.23 11.42
C GLY A 32 14.39 -7.97 10.20
N HIS A 33 13.26 -7.54 9.63
CA HIS A 33 12.73 -8.11 8.39
C HIS A 33 13.47 -7.56 7.15
N ASP A 34 13.47 -8.35 6.07
CA ASP A 34 13.90 -7.90 4.74
C ASP A 34 12.68 -7.25 4.07
N VAL A 35 12.68 -5.92 3.97
CA VAL A 35 11.51 -5.14 3.57
C VAL A 35 11.77 -4.43 2.25
N ARG A 36 10.77 -4.43 1.36
CA ARG A 36 10.70 -3.50 0.23
C ARG A 36 9.36 -2.79 0.21
N PHE A 37 9.41 -1.47 0.02
CA PHE A 37 8.24 -0.68 -0.29
C PHE A 37 7.99 -0.70 -1.78
N VAL A 38 6.74 -0.94 -2.18
CA VAL A 38 6.32 -0.87 -3.58
C VAL A 38 5.07 -0.01 -3.66
N GLU A 39 5.00 0.82 -4.69
CA GLU A 39 3.79 1.56 -5.02
C GLU A 39 3.52 1.45 -6.52
N ASP A 40 2.28 1.17 -6.88
CA ASP A 40 1.82 1.04 -8.26
C ASP A 40 0.98 2.27 -8.62
N SER A 41 1.13 2.79 -9.84
CA SER A 41 0.34 3.93 -10.32
C SER A 41 -1.16 3.64 -10.37
N ASP A 42 -1.54 2.37 -10.38
CA ASP A 42 -2.81 1.86 -10.89
C ASP A 42 -3.00 2.19 -12.38
N ASP A 43 -4.11 1.77 -12.96
CA ASP A 43 -4.41 1.92 -14.39
C ASP A 43 -5.18 3.22 -14.71
N TYR A 44 -5.21 4.19 -13.78
CA TYR A 44 -5.86 5.49 -13.92
C TYR A 44 -5.00 6.64 -13.36
N PRO A 45 -5.25 7.91 -13.76
CA PRO A 45 -4.47 9.04 -13.26
C PRO A 45 -4.65 9.22 -11.74
N ALA A 46 -3.57 9.01 -11.00
CA ALA A 46 -3.58 8.99 -9.54
C ALA A 46 -2.41 9.75 -8.89
N CYS A 47 -1.52 10.36 -9.68
CA CYS A 47 -0.37 11.10 -9.19
C CYS A 47 -0.78 12.55 -8.88
N TYR A 48 -0.82 12.90 -7.59
CA TYR A 48 -1.10 14.27 -7.16
C TYR A 48 0.17 15.14 -7.19
N ASP A 49 0.11 16.27 -7.90
CA ASP A 49 1.14 17.31 -7.88
C ASP A 49 0.61 18.56 -7.15
N PRO A 50 1.12 18.86 -5.93
CA PRO A 50 0.65 20.00 -5.15
C PRO A 50 1.14 21.35 -5.67
N THR A 51 2.12 21.39 -6.58
CA THR A 51 2.61 22.63 -7.19
C THR A 51 1.78 23.05 -8.40
N ARG A 52 1.24 22.06 -9.11
CA ARG A 52 0.35 22.25 -10.26
C ARG A 52 -1.14 22.17 -9.90
N TYR A 53 -1.46 21.64 -8.72
CA TYR A 53 -2.83 21.36 -8.25
C TYR A 53 -3.61 20.44 -9.19
N VAL A 54 -2.95 19.37 -9.66
CA VAL A 54 -3.57 18.38 -10.55
C VAL A 54 -3.38 16.97 -10.01
N ILE A 55 -4.26 16.07 -10.47
CA ILE A 55 -4.08 14.63 -10.38
C ILE A 55 -3.96 14.13 -11.82
N ASP A 56 -2.80 13.62 -12.19
CA ASP A 56 -2.53 13.08 -13.53
C ASP A 56 -1.67 11.81 -13.45
N THR A 57 -1.03 11.43 -14.55
CA THR A 57 -0.20 10.22 -14.64
C THR A 57 1.28 10.52 -14.44
N ASP A 58 1.71 11.77 -14.21
CA ASP A 58 3.13 12.13 -14.05
C ASP A 58 3.59 11.92 -12.60
N PRO A 59 4.44 10.92 -12.32
CA PRO A 59 4.91 10.64 -10.96
C PRO A 59 6.09 11.53 -10.55
N SER A 60 6.55 12.45 -11.40
CA SER A 60 7.83 13.17 -11.20
C SER A 60 7.92 13.90 -9.87
N TYR A 61 6.85 14.57 -9.44
CA TYR A 61 6.82 15.22 -8.12
C TYR A 61 6.89 14.18 -7.00
N GLY A 62 6.05 13.15 -7.10
CA GLY A 62 5.96 12.04 -6.16
C GLY A 62 7.27 11.30 -5.97
N LEU A 63 8.00 11.02 -7.05
CA LEU A 63 9.29 10.31 -7.01
C LEU A 63 10.35 11.12 -6.28
N ARG A 64 10.41 12.45 -6.50
CA ARG A 64 11.32 13.33 -5.76
C ARG A 64 10.96 13.40 -4.28
N PHE A 65 9.67 13.48 -3.97
CA PHE A 65 9.17 13.49 -2.61
C PHE A 65 9.50 12.18 -1.89
N ALA A 66 9.20 11.03 -2.49
CA ALA A 66 9.52 9.71 -1.95
C ALA A 66 11.03 9.56 -1.72
N ALA A 67 11.88 9.95 -2.68
CA ALA A 67 13.33 9.91 -2.52
C ALA A 67 13.81 10.69 -1.28
N ASP A 68 13.27 11.91 -1.04
CA ASP A 68 13.60 12.67 0.17
C ASP A 68 13.07 12.01 1.44
N ALA A 69 11.82 11.55 1.43
CA ALA A 69 11.18 10.92 2.58
C ALA A 69 11.92 9.64 3.03
N PHE A 70 12.24 8.74 2.10
CA PHE A 70 13.00 7.52 2.40
C PHE A 70 14.43 7.82 2.86
N ARG A 71 15.10 8.82 2.25
CA ARG A 71 16.45 9.23 2.66
C ARG A 71 16.50 9.75 4.10
N ARG A 72 15.49 10.50 4.55
CA ARG A 72 15.41 10.97 5.94
C ARG A 72 15.31 9.84 6.97
N LEU A 73 14.87 8.66 6.53
CA LEU A 73 14.75 7.48 7.37
C LEU A 73 15.94 6.52 7.25
N GLY A 74 16.91 6.81 6.37
CA GLY A 74 18.01 5.89 6.04
C GLY A 74 17.53 4.63 5.29
N LEU A 75 16.45 4.77 4.51
CA LEU A 75 15.79 3.69 3.78
C LEU A 75 15.82 3.94 2.25
N GLU A 76 16.79 4.71 1.77
CA GLU A 76 16.84 5.22 0.40
C GLU A 76 17.03 4.15 -0.68
N LYS A 77 17.27 2.88 -0.32
CA LYS A 77 17.53 1.79 -1.27
C LYS A 77 16.45 0.72 -1.34
N ILE A 78 15.37 0.86 -0.57
CA ILE A 78 14.42 -0.25 -0.36
C ILE A 78 13.03 0.03 -0.92
N TRP A 79 12.92 0.91 -1.92
CA TRP A 79 11.63 1.27 -2.50
C TRP A 79 11.66 1.27 -4.03
N SER A 80 10.50 0.96 -4.61
CA SER A 80 10.26 0.96 -6.05
C SER A 80 8.86 1.48 -6.35
N TYR A 81 8.69 2.07 -7.52
CA TYR A 81 7.41 2.52 -8.04
C TYR A 81 7.16 1.87 -9.40
N HIS A 82 6.01 1.22 -9.58
CA HIS A 82 5.58 0.68 -10.86
C HIS A 82 4.65 1.69 -11.54
N ASP A 83 5.09 2.24 -12.66
CA ASP A 83 4.27 3.07 -13.53
C ASP A 83 3.55 2.18 -14.54
N ALA A 84 2.30 1.81 -14.24
CA ALA A 84 1.48 0.96 -15.09
C ALA A 84 1.10 1.63 -16.42
N HIS A 85 1.18 2.97 -16.52
CA HIS A 85 0.91 3.69 -17.77
C HIS A 85 2.04 3.50 -18.79
N THR A 86 3.26 3.27 -18.33
CA THR A 86 4.44 3.03 -19.19
C THR A 86 4.99 1.61 -19.09
N GLY A 87 4.55 0.83 -18.11
CA GLY A 87 5.06 -0.52 -17.81
C GLY A 87 6.46 -0.51 -17.19
N ASN A 88 6.91 0.63 -16.64
CA ASN A 88 8.27 0.79 -16.14
C ASN A 88 8.33 0.75 -14.62
N TRP A 89 9.39 0.14 -14.11
CA TRP A 89 9.79 0.27 -12.71
C TRP A 89 10.74 1.45 -12.54
N LEU A 90 10.45 2.29 -11.55
CA LEU A 90 11.19 3.48 -11.17
C LEU A 90 11.62 3.39 -9.70
N GLY A 91 12.60 4.21 -9.33
CA GLY A 91 13.16 4.22 -7.97
C GLY A 91 14.43 3.38 -7.81
N PRO A 92 15.02 3.41 -6.61
CA PRO A 92 16.35 2.88 -6.34
C PRO A 92 16.44 1.35 -6.44
N ASP A 93 15.35 0.61 -6.19
CA ASP A 93 15.32 -0.85 -6.29
C ASP A 93 14.48 -1.38 -7.47
N ALA A 94 14.24 -0.53 -8.47
CA ALA A 94 13.41 -0.85 -9.63
C ALA A 94 13.79 -2.19 -10.31
N ARG A 95 15.09 -2.49 -10.38
CA ARG A 95 15.62 -3.69 -11.06
C ARG A 95 15.27 -5.00 -10.38
N HIS A 96 15.03 -4.99 -9.07
CA HIS A 96 14.75 -6.20 -8.30
C HIS A 96 13.29 -6.27 -7.83
N ALA A 97 12.47 -5.26 -8.15
CA ALA A 97 11.16 -5.09 -7.55
C ALA A 97 10.23 -6.31 -7.76
N GLU A 98 10.11 -6.78 -9.01
CA GLU A 98 9.26 -7.95 -9.31
C GLU A 98 9.78 -9.23 -8.67
N GLU A 99 11.08 -9.50 -8.77
CA GLU A 99 11.71 -10.70 -8.19
C GLU A 99 11.52 -10.72 -6.67
N PHE A 100 11.75 -9.59 -6.02
CA PHE A 100 11.53 -9.44 -4.59
C PHE A 100 10.07 -9.75 -4.24
N CYS A 101 9.10 -9.12 -4.93
CA CYS A 101 7.68 -9.34 -4.67
C CYS A 101 7.27 -10.80 -4.85
N ARG A 102 7.73 -11.47 -5.90
CA ARG A 102 7.42 -12.89 -6.15
C ARG A 102 8.02 -13.82 -5.10
N SER A 103 9.12 -13.43 -4.49
CA SER A 103 9.80 -14.19 -3.42
C SER A 103 9.37 -13.80 -2.01
N ALA A 104 8.44 -12.84 -1.87
CA ALA A 104 8.03 -12.36 -0.57
C ALA A 104 7.26 -13.46 0.21
N ASP A 105 7.48 -13.51 1.52
CA ASP A 105 6.67 -14.34 2.41
C ASP A 105 5.30 -13.70 2.65
N MET A 106 5.26 -12.36 2.59
CA MET A 106 4.09 -11.55 2.90
C MET A 106 4.04 -10.26 2.08
N VAL A 107 2.83 -9.90 1.64
CA VAL A 107 2.47 -8.57 1.16
C VAL A 107 1.58 -7.90 2.21
N LEU A 108 1.94 -6.68 2.59
CA LEU A 108 1.14 -5.83 3.46
C LEU A 108 0.61 -4.65 2.63
N ASN A 109 -0.67 -4.71 2.25
CA ASN A 109 -1.33 -3.67 1.47
C ASN A 109 -1.98 -2.64 2.40
N LEU A 110 -1.32 -1.51 2.58
CA LEU A 110 -1.78 -0.45 3.47
C LEU A 110 -2.88 0.38 2.76
N SER A 111 -4.01 0.53 3.46
CA SER A 111 -5.18 1.28 2.99
C SER A 111 -5.82 0.75 1.70
N GLY A 112 -5.40 -0.43 1.21
CA GLY A 112 -5.88 -1.00 -0.04
C GLY A 112 -5.69 -0.10 -1.26
N THR A 113 -4.69 0.77 -1.23
CA THR A 113 -4.47 1.81 -2.26
C THR A 113 -3.81 1.27 -3.52
N ASN A 114 -3.23 0.07 -3.46
CA ASN A 114 -2.54 -0.55 -4.59
C ASN A 114 -3.28 -1.81 -5.04
N PRO A 115 -3.37 -2.06 -6.36
CA PRO A 115 -3.85 -3.34 -6.86
C PRO A 115 -2.91 -4.48 -6.46
N LEU A 116 -3.46 -5.69 -6.33
CA LEU A 116 -2.65 -6.91 -6.35
C LEU A 116 -2.37 -7.25 -7.81
N ARG A 117 -1.10 -7.25 -8.19
CA ARG A 117 -0.61 -7.57 -9.53
C ARG A 117 -0.05 -8.99 -9.53
N ASP A 118 0.29 -9.55 -10.69
CA ASP A 118 0.80 -10.92 -10.79
C ASP A 118 2.07 -11.16 -9.94
N TRP A 119 2.90 -10.14 -9.73
CA TRP A 119 4.08 -10.22 -8.87
C TRP A 119 3.79 -10.17 -7.36
N THR A 120 2.58 -9.80 -6.92
CA THR A 120 2.17 -9.83 -5.50
C THR A 120 1.02 -10.81 -5.21
N GLY A 121 0.18 -11.12 -6.19
CA GLY A 121 -1.02 -11.95 -6.04
C GLY A 121 -0.74 -13.40 -5.64
N GLY A 122 0.44 -13.93 -6.00
CA GLY A 122 0.88 -15.27 -5.60
C GLY A 122 1.46 -15.36 -4.18
N THR A 123 1.65 -14.24 -3.47
CA THR A 123 2.29 -14.22 -2.14
C THR A 123 1.48 -15.02 -1.12
N PRO A 124 2.07 -15.90 -0.28
CA PRO A 124 1.31 -16.74 0.64
C PRO A 124 0.42 -15.96 1.62
N VAL A 125 0.95 -14.88 2.20
CA VAL A 125 0.19 -13.97 3.07
C VAL A 125 -0.02 -12.64 2.35
N ARG A 126 -1.27 -12.28 2.11
CA ARG A 126 -1.68 -11.00 1.51
C ARG A 126 -2.56 -10.30 2.51
N ALA A 127 -1.95 -9.48 3.36
CA ALA A 127 -2.63 -8.75 4.40
C ALA A 127 -3.16 -7.42 3.86
N TYR A 128 -4.46 -7.19 4.02
CA TYR A 128 -5.08 -5.89 3.81
C TYR A 128 -5.14 -5.16 5.15
N VAL A 129 -4.68 -3.91 5.20
CA VAL A 129 -4.86 -3.05 6.38
C VAL A 129 -5.86 -1.95 6.07
N ASP A 130 -7.05 -2.07 6.64
CA ASP A 130 -8.07 -1.04 6.65
C ASP A 130 -7.69 0.07 7.64
N THR A 131 -7.37 1.22 7.09
CA THR A 131 -6.96 2.39 7.87
C THR A 131 -8.08 3.43 8.01
N ASP A 132 -9.19 3.25 7.28
CA ASP A 132 -10.33 4.15 7.23
C ASP A 132 -11.64 3.36 7.47
N PRO A 133 -11.81 2.78 8.68
CA PRO A 133 -12.99 2.00 9.00
C PRO A 133 -14.27 2.83 8.84
N ALA A 134 -15.36 2.15 8.53
CA ALA A 134 -16.61 2.65 7.95
C ALA A 134 -16.52 2.93 6.45
N PHE A 135 -15.54 3.71 5.98
CA PHE A 135 -15.44 4.06 4.56
C PHE A 135 -15.11 2.84 3.70
N THR A 136 -14.14 2.03 4.16
CA THR A 136 -13.75 0.76 3.52
C THR A 136 -14.94 -0.19 3.39
N GLN A 137 -15.67 -0.44 4.49
CA GLN A 137 -16.81 -1.35 4.50
C GLN A 137 -17.95 -0.84 3.60
N ILE A 138 -18.28 0.46 3.66
CA ILE A 138 -19.27 1.07 2.77
C ILE A 138 -18.87 0.92 1.30
N ARG A 139 -17.58 1.09 0.98
CA ARG A 139 -17.06 0.95 -0.38
C ARG A 139 -17.21 -0.48 -0.88
N HIS A 140 -16.90 -1.47 -0.06
CA HIS A 140 -17.07 -2.89 -0.41
C HIS A 140 -18.54 -3.22 -0.71
N LEU A 141 -19.47 -2.72 0.11
CA LEU A 141 -20.90 -2.97 -0.09
C LEU A 141 -21.49 -2.25 -1.32
N LYS A 142 -20.88 -1.14 -1.76
CA LYS A 142 -21.35 -0.36 -2.92
C LYS A 142 -20.67 -0.69 -4.23
N SER A 143 -19.50 -1.32 -4.21
CA SER A 143 -18.70 -1.60 -5.39
C SER A 143 -18.21 -3.04 -5.38
N ALA A 144 -18.80 -3.85 -6.26
CA ALA A 144 -18.34 -5.22 -6.49
C ALA A 144 -16.86 -5.27 -6.88
N ALA A 145 -16.37 -4.28 -7.65
CA ALA A 145 -14.95 -4.19 -7.99
C ALA A 145 -14.08 -3.98 -6.75
N ALA A 146 -14.46 -3.06 -5.84
CA ALA A 146 -13.71 -2.85 -4.60
C ALA A 146 -13.74 -4.08 -3.69
N ASN A 147 -14.91 -4.73 -3.56
CA ASN A 147 -15.03 -5.97 -2.80
C ASN A 147 -14.13 -7.07 -3.38
N SER A 148 -14.15 -7.29 -4.70
CA SER A 148 -13.32 -8.30 -5.37
C SER A 148 -11.82 -8.02 -5.23
N LEU A 149 -11.38 -6.75 -5.33
CA LEU A 149 -9.99 -6.37 -5.09
C LEU A 149 -9.55 -6.72 -3.65
N THR A 150 -10.39 -6.39 -2.67
CA THR A 150 -10.12 -6.73 -1.26
C THR A 150 -10.15 -8.25 -1.04
N ALA A 151 -11.06 -8.98 -1.67
CA ALA A 151 -11.16 -10.45 -1.59
C ALA A 151 -9.93 -11.19 -2.16
N GLY A 152 -9.07 -10.52 -2.93
CA GLY A 152 -7.76 -11.05 -3.32
C GLY A 152 -6.80 -11.26 -2.13
N HIS A 153 -7.07 -10.64 -0.99
CA HIS A 153 -6.31 -10.77 0.26
C HIS A 153 -6.81 -11.95 1.10
N ASN A 154 -6.00 -12.41 2.05
CA ASN A 154 -6.34 -13.54 2.92
C ASN A 154 -6.07 -13.29 4.41
N ALA A 155 -5.54 -12.13 4.77
CA ALA A 155 -5.48 -11.63 6.14
C ALA A 155 -6.05 -10.21 6.16
N PHE A 156 -6.93 -9.91 7.12
CA PHE A 156 -7.69 -8.67 7.16
C PHE A 156 -7.47 -7.99 8.51
N LEU A 157 -6.80 -6.84 8.48
CA LEU A 157 -6.46 -6.03 9.65
C LEU A 157 -7.18 -4.69 9.55
N SER A 158 -7.60 -4.12 10.68
CA SER A 158 -8.25 -2.80 10.70
C SER A 158 -7.80 -1.97 11.90
N PHE A 159 -7.83 -0.65 11.74
CA PHE A 159 -7.80 0.32 12.84
C PHE A 159 -9.12 0.37 13.61
N GLY A 160 -10.21 -0.17 13.03
CA GLY A 160 -11.51 -0.28 13.66
C GLY A 160 -11.55 -1.38 14.73
N GLU A 161 -11.00 -1.13 15.91
CA GLU A 161 -10.94 -2.11 17.01
C GLU A 161 -12.33 -2.66 17.40
N ASN A 162 -13.38 -1.86 17.27
CA ASN A 162 -14.76 -2.28 17.55
C ASN A 162 -15.33 -3.26 16.52
N ILE A 163 -14.78 -3.31 15.30
CA ILE A 163 -15.21 -4.26 14.26
C ILE A 163 -14.82 -5.67 14.72
N ALA A 164 -13.55 -5.85 15.10
CA ALA A 164 -13.02 -7.13 15.58
C ALA A 164 -13.71 -7.61 16.86
N ARG A 165 -14.24 -6.69 17.68
CA ARG A 165 -15.00 -7.00 18.90
C ARG A 165 -16.49 -7.28 18.64
N GLY A 166 -16.98 -7.08 17.41
CA GLY A 166 -18.40 -7.19 17.08
C GLY A 166 -19.28 -6.10 17.72
N THR A 167 -18.69 -4.99 18.16
CA THR A 167 -19.40 -3.89 18.84
C THR A 167 -19.54 -2.64 17.97
N ALA A 168 -18.96 -2.64 16.76
CA ALA A 168 -19.08 -1.53 15.84
C ALA A 168 -20.51 -1.37 15.32
N ARG A 169 -20.90 -0.12 15.05
CA ARG A 169 -22.18 0.22 14.40
C ARG A 169 -22.02 0.62 12.94
N ILE A 170 -20.88 0.26 12.34
CA ILE A 170 -20.61 0.47 10.93
C ILE A 170 -21.18 -0.71 10.12
N PRO A 171 -21.38 -0.57 8.80
CA PRO A 171 -21.81 -1.69 7.97
C PRO A 171 -20.82 -2.85 8.01
N ASP A 172 -21.35 -4.07 8.03
CA ASP A 172 -20.57 -5.30 7.92
C ASP A 172 -20.36 -5.65 6.43
N ASP A 173 -19.11 -5.76 6.01
CA ASP A 173 -18.72 -6.12 4.64
C ASP A 173 -18.38 -7.61 4.49
N GLY A 174 -18.51 -8.39 5.57
CA GLY A 174 -18.31 -9.84 5.59
C GLY A 174 -16.85 -10.29 5.67
N PHE A 175 -15.87 -9.37 5.70
CA PHE A 175 -14.47 -9.76 5.88
C PHE A 175 -14.14 -9.97 7.36
N PRO A 176 -13.28 -10.96 7.70
CA PRO A 176 -12.95 -11.28 9.09
C PRO A 176 -11.90 -10.32 9.66
N TRP A 177 -12.29 -9.06 9.87
CA TRP A 177 -11.40 -8.00 10.35
C TRP A 177 -10.85 -8.28 11.75
N MET A 178 -9.52 -8.22 11.89
CA MET A 178 -8.82 -8.24 13.17
C MET A 178 -8.29 -6.85 13.51
N ALA A 179 -8.24 -6.51 14.80
CA ALA A 179 -7.62 -5.28 15.25
C ALA A 179 -6.10 -5.33 15.03
N THR A 180 -5.50 -4.17 14.73
CA THR A 180 -4.04 -4.02 14.62
C THR A 180 -3.33 -3.88 15.98
N ARG A 181 -4.06 -4.05 17.09
CA ARG A 181 -3.58 -3.91 18.48
C ARG A 181 -4.11 -5.03 19.36
#